data_AF-A0A397U2X8-F1
#
_entry.id   AF-A0A397U2X8-F1
#
_cell.length_a   1.000
_cell.length_b   1.000
_cell.length_c   1.000
_cell.angle_alpha   90.00
_cell.angle_beta   90.00
_cell.angle_gamma   90.00
#
_symmetry.space_group_name_H-M   'P 1'
#
loop_
_entity.id
_entity.type
_entity.pdbx_description
1 polymer ?
#
loop_
_entity_poly.entity_id
_entity_poly.type
_entity_poly.pdbx_seq_one_letter_code
_entity_poly.pdbx_strand_id
1 'polypeptide(L)' 'MKCIITGSKLKIYGLTQNTETNEYMMVFQYANSGNLYKFLKTNFRDLNWQAKLKLLLDFQRIYEKFMLQTIFMQIFT' A
#
# COMPACT_ATOMS: atom_id res chain seq x y z
N MET A 1 18.02 -0.87 7.73
CA MET A 1 16.74 -1.17 8.41
C MET A 1 15.79 -1.83 7.42
N LYS A 2 15.28 -3.02 7.72
CA LYS A 2 14.39 -3.79 6.83
C LYS A 2 12.98 -3.77 7.44
N CYS A 3 12.19 -2.76 7.09
CA CYS A 3 10.81 -2.67 7.54
C CYS A 3 9.92 -3.42 6.53
N ILE A 4 9.55 -4.67 6.86
CA ILE A 4 8.54 -5.41 6.10
C ILE A 4 7.19 -5.07 6.73
N ILE A 5 6.41 -4.23 6.06
CA ILE A 5 5.01 -4.01 6.42
C ILE A 5 4.21 -5.24 5.94
N THR A 6 3.99 -6.20 6.83
CA THR A 6 3.18 -7.41 6.67
C THR A 6 1.67 -7.11 6.61
N GLY A 7 1.27 -6.24 5.68
CA GLY A 7 -0.14 -5.87 5.43
C GLY A 7 -0.48 -5.64 3.97
N SER A 8 0.50 -5.53 3.08
CA SER A 8 0.30 -5.42 1.63
C SER A 8 1.01 -6.58 0.92
N LYS A 9 0.41 -7.11 -0.16
CA LYS A 9 1.08 -8.06 -1.06
C LYS A 9 2.28 -7.45 -1.80
N LEU A 10 2.51 -6.14 -1.67
CA LEU A 10 3.57 -5.42 -2.36
C LEU A 10 4.78 -5.26 -1.44
N LYS A 11 5.94 -5.75 -1.88
CA LYS A 11 7.19 -5.53 -1.15
C LYS A 11 7.51 -4.04 -1.12
N ILE A 12 7.92 -3.54 0.04
CA ILE A 12 8.51 -2.20 0.19
C ILE A 12 10.02 -2.36 0.01
N TYR A 13 10.61 -1.62 -0.93
CA TYR A 13 12.04 -1.66 -1.18
C TYR A 13 12.81 -0.60 -0.40
N GLY A 14 12.21 0.56 -0.14
CA GLY A 14 12.82 1.62 0.65
C GLY A 14 12.24 3.00 0.37
N LEU A 15 13.01 4.02 0.73
CA LEU A 15 12.76 5.43 0.40
C LEU A 15 13.77 5.88 -0.66
N THR A 16 13.34 6.76 -1.55
CA THR A 16 14.21 7.49 -2.48
C THR A 16 13.99 8.98 -2.27
N GLN A 17 15.01 9.79 -2.51
CA GLN A 17 14.95 11.23 -2.35
C GLN A 17 15.21 11.87 -3.72
N ASN A 18 14.34 12.79 -4.12
CA ASN A 18 14.64 13.67 -5.23
C ASN A 18 15.58 14.79 -4.73
N THR A 19 16.79 14.85 -5.27
CA THR A 19 17.81 15.83 -4.85
C THR A 19 17.49 17.27 -5.28
N GLU A 20 16.60 17.45 -6.26
CA GLU A 20 16.20 18.77 -6.75
C GLU A 20 15.06 19.36 -5.92
N THR A 21 14.05 18.54 -5.59
CA THR A 21 12.86 18.99 -4.83
C THR A 21 12.98 18.73 -3.33
N ASN A 22 14.00 17.98 -2.89
CA ASN A 22 14.15 17.44 -1.53
C ASN A 22 12.97 16.58 -1.06
N GLU A 23 12.13 16.12 -1.97
CA GLU A 23 10.98 15.28 -1.65
C GLU A 23 11.39 13.82 -1.49
N TYR A 24 10.82 13.18 -0.47
CA TYR A 24 10.99 11.75 -0.22
C TYR A 24 9.82 10.97 -0.80
N MET A 25 10.14 9.92 -1.55
CA MET A 25 9.17 9.00 -2.14
C MET A 25 9.42 7.59 -1.62
N MET A 26 8.34 6.81 -1.46
CA MET A 26 8.43 5.41 -1.07
C MET A 26 8.43 4.50 -2.29
N VAL A 27 9.36 3.55 -2.33
CA VAL A 27 9.55 2.62 -3.46
C VAL A 27 8.89 1.28 -3.12
N PHE A 28 7.92 0.89 -3.93
CA PHE A 28 7.17 -0.36 -3.80
C PHE A 28 7.35 -1.28 -5.01
N GLN A 29 7.08 -2.56 -4.82
CA GLN A 29 6.94 -3.53 -5.90
C GLN A 29 5.87 -3.09 -6.90
N TYR A 30 6.23 -3.10 -8.18
CA TYR A 30 5.29 -2.82 -9.26
C TYR A 30 4.21 -3.92 -9.36
N ALA A 31 2.95 -3.49 -9.50
CA ALA A 31 1.82 -4.39 -9.68
C ALA A 31 1.46 -4.52 -11.17
N ASN A 32 1.74 -5.68 -11.76
CA ASN A 32 1.49 -5.94 -13.19
C ASN A 32 0.01 -5.77 -13.60
N SER A 33 -0.93 -5.97 -12.66
CA SER A 33 -2.36 -5.81 -12.91
C SER A 33 -2.85 -4.35 -12.90
N GLY A 34 -1.93 -3.38 -12.78
CA GLY A 34 -2.25 -1.97 -12.63
C GLY A 34 -2.84 -1.66 -11.26
N ASN A 35 -3.53 -0.52 -11.16
CA ASN A 35 -4.19 -0.13 -9.91
C ASN A 35 -5.39 -1.03 -9.60
N LEU A 36 -5.78 -1.03 -8.33
CA LEU A 36 -6.90 -1.84 -7.84
C LEU A 36 -8.19 -1.61 -8.64
N TYR A 37 -8.51 -0.35 -8.95
CA TYR A 37 -9.74 -0.01 -9.66
C TYR A 37 -9.80 -0.72 -11.02
N LYS A 38 -8.70 -0.68 -11.78
CA LYS A 38 -8.59 -1.37 -13.07
C LYS A 38 -8.68 -2.89 -12.90
N PHE A 39 -7.99 -3.44 -11.91
CA PHE A 39 -8.04 -4.87 -11.59
C PHE A 39 -9.47 -5.33 -11.27
N LEU A 40 -10.17 -4.61 -10.39
CA LEU A 40 -11.55 -4.94 -10.00
C LEU A 40 -12.50 -4.79 -11.17
N LYS A 41 -12.40 -3.72 -11.96
CA LYS A 41 -13.27 -3.51 -13.14
C LYS A 41 -13.24 -4.69 -14.10
N THR A 42 -12.07 -5.30 -14.32
CA THR A 42 -11.92 -6.42 -15.25
C THR A 42 -12.26 -7.77 -14.61
N ASN A 43 -11.92 -8.00 -13.34
CA ASN A 43 -11.96 -9.35 -12.72
C ASN A 43 -13.09 -9.54 -11.69
N PHE A 44 -13.99 -8.55 -11.51
CA PHE A 44 -14.97 -8.60 -10.42
C PHE A 44 -15.87 -9.85 -10.44
N ARG A 45 -16.21 -10.35 -11.63
CA ARG A 45 -17.07 -11.52 -11.79
C ARG A 45 -16.34 -12.82 -11.45
N ASP A 46 -15.04 -12.89 -11.75
CA ASP A 46 -14.21 -14.07 -11.52
C ASP A 46 -13.71 -14.18 -10.07
N LEU A 47 -13.73 -13.06 -9.33
CA LEU A 47 -13.42 -13.04 -7.91
C LEU A 47 -14.53 -13.70 -7.09
N ASN A 48 -14.18 -14.78 -6.38
CA ASN A 48 -15.07 -15.38 -5.39
C ASN A 48 -15.31 -14.42 -4.19
N TRP A 49 -16.36 -14.68 -3.42
CA TRP A 49 -16.78 -13.80 -2.33
C TRP A 49 -15.74 -13.66 -1.21
N GLN A 50 -14.96 -14.72 -0.95
CA GLN A 50 -13.89 -14.72 0.06
C GLN A 50 -12.76 -13.77 -0.34
N ALA A 51 -12.37 -13.78 -1.62
CA ALA A 51 -11.36 -12.87 -2.15
C ALA A 51 -11.82 -11.41 -2.08
N LYS A 52 -13.11 -11.15 -2.33
CA LYS A 52 -13.72 -9.82 -2.19
C LYS A 52 -13.67 -9.32 -0.74
N LEU A 53 -14.06 -10.16 0.23
CA LEU A 53 -13.98 -9.81 1.65
C LEU A 53 -12.54 -9.57 2.10
N LYS A 54 -11.60 -10.41 1.66
CA LYS A 54 -10.19 -10.23 1.97
C LYS A 54 -9.65 -8.89 1.47
N LEU A 55 -10.00 -8.51 0.23
CA LEU A 55 -9.62 -7.20 -0.30
C LEU A 55 -10.14 -6.06 0.58
N LEU A 56 -11.40 -6.11 1.01
CA LEU A 56 -11.98 -5.09 1.91
C LEU A 56 -11.25 -5.00 3.25
N LEU A 57 -10.95 -6.15 3.86
CA LEU A 57 -10.19 -6.20 5.13
C LEU A 57 -8.76 -5.68 4.96
N ASP A 58 -8.11 -6.01 3.83
CA ASP A 58 -6.77 -5.52 3.52
C ASP A 58 -6.79 -3.98 3.35
N PHE A 59 -7.83 -3.40 2.74
CA PHE A 59 -7.98 -1.93 2.67
C PHE A 59 -8.08 -1.30 4.05
N GLN A 60 -8.98 -1.81 4.90
CA GLN A 60 -9.17 -1.29 6.24
C GLN A 60 -7.85 -1.31 7.04
N ARG A 61 -7.12 -2.42 6.99
CA ARG A 61 -5.82 -2.56 7.67
C ARG A 61 -4.77 -1.59 7.16
N ILE A 62 -4.73 -1.33 5.85
CA ILE A 62 -3.81 -0.35 5.26
C ILE A 62 -4.16 1.06 5.74
N TYR A 63 -5.44 1.42 5.75
CA TYR A 63 -5.88 2.73 6.26
C TYR A 63 -5.54 2.91 7.74
N GLU A 64 -5.84 1.94 8.60
CA GLU A 64 -5.49 1.99 10.02
C GLU A 64 -3.99 2.15 10.22
N LYS A 65 -3.18 1.38 9.47
CA LYS A 65 -1.73 1.44 9.57
C LYS A 65 -1.15 2.77 9.06
N PHE A 66 -1.68 3.30 7.96
CA PHE A 66 -1.26 4.58 7.41
C PHE A 66 -1.61 5.72 8.37
N MET A 67 -2.81 5.71 8.97
CA MET A 67 -3.22 6.68 9.98
C MET A 67 -2.32 6.64 11.22
N LEU A 68 -1.98 5.45 11.73
CA LEU A 68 -1.04 5.30 12.85
C LEU A 68 0.36 5.82 12.53
N GLN A 69 0.85 5.58 11.31
CA GLN A 69 2.17 6.07 10.88
C GLN A 69 2.18 7.61 10.73
N THR A 70 1.11 8.20 10.19
CA THR A 70 0.97 9.65 10.09
C THR A 70 0.93 10.31 11.48
N ILE A 71 0.14 9.75 12.40
CA ILE A 71 0.10 10.22 13.80
C ILE A 71 1.48 10.11 14.46
N PHE A 72 2.19 9.00 14.24
CA PHE A 72 3.55 8.83 14.75
C PHE A 72 4.50 9.89 14.19
N MET A 73 4.48 10.19 12.88
CA MET A 73 5.34 11.24 12.32
C MET A 73 4.99 12.62 12.88
N GLN A 74 3.72 12.93 13.12
CA GLN A 74 3.32 14.23 13.70
C GLN A 74 3.67 14.39 15.19
N ILE A 75 3.78 13.30 15.96
CA ILE A 75 4.13 13.37 17.39
C ILE A 75 5.65 13.46 17.60
N PHE A 76 6.44 12.94 16.67
CA PHE A 76 7.91 12.89 16.76
C PHE A 76 8.63 13.95 15.90
N THR A 77 7.89 14.92 15.36
CA THR A 77 8.43 16.13 14.73
C THR A 77 8.03 17.35 15.53
#